data_AF-A0A0G9LD22-F1
#
_entry.id   AF-A0A0G9LD22-F1
#
_cell.length_a   1.000
_cell.length_b   1.000
_cell.length_c   1.000
_cell.angle_alpha   90.00
_cell.angle_beta   90.00
_cell.angle_gamma   90.00
#
_symmetry.space_group_name_H-M   'P 1'
#
loop_
_entity.id
_entity.type
_entity.pdbx_description
1 polymer ?
#
loop_
_entity_poly.entity_id
_entity_poly.type
_entity_poly.pdbx_seq_one_letter_code
_entity_poly.pdbx_strand_id
1 'polypeptide(L)'
;MPEKRQCVFCEGKSLSKEHIFAQWLLKELEIYDKNVSMTHASVIGVPISNRNHAFSKLINGLVCEKCNNGWMSQLEGDCKKHIINLMNMEELKSELEFLNDNYYTVAKWAFKNVILLNSATNYRQLAPESHYKKLYNGEIPPNTFVDLSFCSNDSVIEWRQSPGNFVIKDKNIPLNPNTDRYIITFKIKHLMIKVAYYKSDYNVFYEDEGSIRLYPQFGIYGEPKIFDSIDSFDINGLFNEYIT
;
A
#
# COMPACT_ATOMS: atom_id res chain seq x y z
N MET A 1 5.68 -27.97 -19.03
CA MET A 1 6.47 -26.78 -19.46
C MET A 1 6.26 -25.72 -18.40
N PRO A 2 7.29 -25.04 -17.88
CA PRO A 2 7.06 -23.94 -16.94
C PRO A 2 6.23 -22.87 -17.65
N GLU A 3 5.14 -22.41 -17.02
CA GLU A 3 4.32 -21.32 -17.54
C GLU A 3 5.20 -20.14 -17.93
N LYS A 4 4.96 -19.58 -19.12
CA LYS A 4 5.71 -18.42 -19.60
C LYS A 4 5.43 -17.28 -18.64
N ARG A 5 6.49 -16.74 -18.00
CA ARG A 5 6.37 -15.55 -17.16
C ARG A 5 5.72 -14.43 -17.96
N GLN A 6 4.65 -13.87 -17.41
CA GLN A 6 3.82 -12.85 -18.03
C GLN A 6 3.64 -11.65 -17.09
N CYS A 7 3.27 -10.51 -17.65
CA CYS A 7 3.03 -9.31 -16.88
C CYS A 7 1.84 -9.49 -15.92
N VAL A 8 2.01 -9.21 -14.62
CA VAL A 8 0.91 -9.27 -13.64
C VAL A 8 -0.24 -8.32 -13.98
N PHE A 9 0.06 -7.21 -14.65
CA PHE A 9 -0.94 -6.22 -15.07
C PHE A 9 -1.62 -6.59 -16.41
N CYS A 10 -0.85 -6.81 -17.48
CA CYS A 10 -1.40 -6.91 -18.83
C CYS A 10 -1.08 -8.21 -19.58
N GLU A 11 -0.49 -9.21 -18.91
CA GLU A 11 -0.03 -10.48 -19.50
C GLU A 11 1.01 -10.38 -20.64
N GLY A 12 1.52 -9.17 -20.90
CA GLY A 12 2.60 -8.93 -21.85
C GLY A 12 3.88 -9.70 -21.51
N LYS A 13 4.69 -10.00 -22.53
CA LYS A 13 5.86 -10.88 -22.43
C LYS A 13 7.21 -10.16 -22.35
N SER A 14 7.29 -8.89 -22.73
CA SER A 14 8.54 -8.08 -22.62
C SER A 14 8.70 -7.60 -21.18
N LEU A 15 9.15 -8.50 -20.29
CA LEU A 15 9.29 -8.22 -18.86
C LEU A 15 10.47 -7.29 -18.58
N SER A 16 10.27 -6.39 -17.63
CA SER A 16 11.26 -5.43 -17.14
C SER A 16 11.66 -5.76 -15.70
N LYS A 17 12.68 -5.07 -15.19
CA LYS A 17 13.06 -5.11 -13.77
C LYS A 17 12.53 -3.86 -13.08
N GLU A 18 11.23 -3.87 -12.77
CA GLU A 18 10.61 -2.71 -12.15
C GLU A 18 11.04 -2.57 -10.70
N HIS A 19 11.39 -1.37 -10.26
CA HIS A 19 11.69 -1.12 -8.85
C HIS A 19 10.39 -1.01 -8.07
N ILE A 20 10.30 -1.62 -6.89
CA ILE A 20 9.08 -1.54 -6.08
C ILE A 20 8.80 -0.09 -5.66
N PHE A 21 9.82 0.54 -5.09
CA PHE A 21 9.83 1.97 -4.87
C PHE A 21 10.50 2.61 -6.08
N ALA A 22 9.84 3.59 -6.67
CA ALA A 22 10.38 4.26 -7.84
C ALA A 22 11.77 4.84 -7.56
N GLN A 23 12.65 4.82 -8.58
CA GLN A 23 14.04 5.26 -8.42
C GLN A 23 14.15 6.71 -7.91
N TRP A 24 13.21 7.58 -8.29
CA TRP A 24 13.22 8.96 -7.83
C TRP A 24 13.05 9.03 -6.30
N LEU A 25 12.19 8.19 -5.72
CA LEU A 25 11.93 8.17 -4.29
C LEU A 25 13.14 7.64 -3.53
N LEU A 26 13.77 6.56 -4.03
CA LEU A 26 14.99 6.03 -3.43
C LEU A 26 16.15 7.03 -3.46
N LYS A 27 16.22 7.88 -4.49
CA LYS A 27 17.21 8.96 -4.61
C LYS A 27 16.89 10.12 -3.67
N GLU A 28 15.63 10.56 -3.62
CA GLU A 28 15.17 11.62 -2.73
C GLU A 28 15.41 11.27 -1.25
N LEU A 29 15.26 9.99 -0.90
CA LEU A 29 15.52 9.47 0.44
C LEU A 29 17.01 9.17 0.71
N GLU A 30 17.89 9.31 -0.28
CA GLU A 30 19.31 8.96 -0.20
C GLU A 30 19.56 7.51 0.28
N ILE A 31 18.73 6.56 -0.19
CA ILE A 31 18.78 5.15 0.23
C ILE A 31 19.03 4.16 -0.90
N TYR A 32 19.24 4.65 -2.13
CA TYR A 32 19.36 3.80 -3.33
C TYR A 32 20.31 2.60 -3.14
N ASP A 33 21.48 2.84 -2.55
CA ASP A 33 22.50 1.81 -2.27
C ASP A 33 22.51 1.33 -0.82
N LYS A 34 21.61 1.82 0.03
CA LYS A 34 21.50 1.37 1.43
C LYS A 34 20.83 0.01 1.50
N ASN A 35 21.23 -0.77 2.50
CA ASN A 35 20.66 -2.08 2.74
C ASN A 35 19.29 -1.95 3.44
N VAL A 36 18.37 -2.80 3.04
CA VAL A 36 17.08 -3.04 3.67
C VAL A 36 17.08 -4.42 4.33
N SER A 37 16.59 -4.48 5.56
CA SER A 37 16.35 -5.73 6.28
C SER A 37 14.86 -6.04 6.26
N MET A 38 14.49 -7.20 5.75
CA MET A 38 13.13 -7.69 5.73
C MET A 38 13.00 -8.78 6.79
N THR A 39 12.36 -8.45 7.91
CA THR A 39 12.16 -9.37 9.03
C THR A 39 10.78 -10.01 8.92
N HIS A 40 10.74 -11.34 8.84
CA HIS A 40 9.51 -12.10 8.99
C HIS A 40 9.37 -12.52 10.44
N ALA A 41 8.25 -12.17 11.08
CA ALA A 41 7.94 -12.59 12.46
C ALA A 41 6.77 -13.58 12.48
N SER A 42 6.76 -14.46 13.49
CA SER A 42 5.64 -15.36 13.79
C SER A 42 4.47 -14.59 14.41
N VAL A 43 3.34 -15.27 14.59
CA VAL A 43 2.14 -14.70 15.25
C VAL A 43 2.43 -14.22 16.68
N ILE A 44 3.44 -14.79 17.34
CA ILE A 44 3.90 -14.39 18.69
C ILE A 44 5.11 -13.43 18.64
N GLY A 45 5.41 -12.83 17.48
CA GLY A 45 6.45 -11.81 17.32
C GLY A 45 7.88 -12.35 17.20
N VAL A 46 8.08 -13.66 17.13
CA VAL A 46 9.42 -14.26 17.04
C VAL A 46 9.93 -14.18 15.59
N PRO A 47 11.11 -13.58 15.32
CA PRO A 47 11.69 -13.55 13.99
C PRO A 47 11.94 -14.97 13.44
N ILE A 48 11.38 -15.27 12.27
CA ILE A 48 11.51 -16.54 11.56
C ILE A 48 12.63 -16.48 10.53
N SER A 49 12.77 -15.34 9.82
CA SER A 49 13.86 -15.14 8.88
C SER A 49 14.14 -13.65 8.64
N ASN A 50 15.39 -13.36 8.29
CA ASN A 50 15.85 -12.04 7.87
C ASN A 50 16.47 -12.15 6.48
N ARG A 51 16.17 -11.19 5.60
CA ARG A 51 16.87 -11.03 4.33
C ARG A 51 17.39 -9.61 4.19
N ASN A 52 18.65 -9.50 3.77
CA ASN A 52 19.35 -8.22 3.59
C ASN A 52 19.77 -8.04 2.13
N HIS A 53 19.33 -6.93 1.53
CA HIS A 53 19.70 -6.54 0.16
C HIS A 53 19.74 -5.01 0.06
N ALA A 54 20.35 -4.45 -0.98
CA ALA A 54 20.18 -3.03 -1.29
C ALA A 54 18.74 -2.72 -1.75
N PHE A 55 18.21 -1.53 -1.46
CA PHE A 55 16.89 -1.09 -1.94
C PHE A 55 16.77 -1.14 -3.46
N SER A 56 17.84 -0.80 -4.20
CA SER A 56 17.91 -0.91 -5.67
C SER A 56 17.71 -2.33 -6.21
N LYS A 57 17.85 -3.37 -5.37
CA LYS A 57 17.61 -4.77 -5.75
C LYS A 57 16.20 -5.25 -5.43
N LEU A 58 15.38 -4.40 -4.82
CA LEU A 58 13.98 -4.68 -4.51
C LEU A 58 13.13 -4.44 -5.77
N ILE A 59 13.13 -5.44 -6.66
CA ILE A 59 12.52 -5.37 -7.99
C ILE A 59 11.39 -6.39 -8.19
N ASN A 60 10.37 -6.02 -8.96
CA ASN A 60 9.36 -6.92 -9.50
C ASN A 60 9.73 -7.30 -10.95
N GLY A 61 10.08 -8.57 -11.15
CA GLY A 61 10.43 -9.13 -12.46
C GLY A 61 9.24 -9.60 -13.31
N LEU A 62 8.01 -9.29 -12.92
CA LEU A 62 6.76 -9.64 -13.60
C LEU A 62 6.00 -8.40 -14.10
N VAL A 63 6.65 -7.24 -14.20
CA VAL A 63 6.07 -6.04 -14.83
C VAL A 63 6.69 -5.87 -16.20
N CYS A 64 5.87 -5.75 -17.25
CA CYS A 64 6.39 -5.52 -18.60
C CYS A 64 6.79 -4.06 -18.85
N GLU A 65 7.66 -3.85 -19.83
CA GLU A 65 8.14 -2.52 -20.25
C GLU A 65 6.99 -1.58 -20.62
N LYS A 66 5.94 -2.08 -21.28
CA LYS A 66 4.75 -1.28 -21.64
C LYS A 66 4.02 -0.74 -20.41
N CYS A 67 3.87 -1.55 -19.36
CA CYS A 67 3.22 -1.10 -18.12
C CYS A 67 4.13 -0.15 -17.35
N ASN A 68 5.40 -0.54 -17.20
CA ASN A 68 6.40 0.23 -16.47
C ASN A 68 6.58 1.64 -17.08
N ASN A 69 6.97 1.72 -18.34
CA ASN A 69 7.22 2.99 -19.04
C ASN A 69 5.94 3.72 -19.48
N GLY A 70 4.77 3.11 -19.25
CA GLY A 70 3.47 3.66 -19.63
C GLY A 70 2.74 4.23 -18.41
N TRP A 71 1.59 3.62 -18.09
CA TRP A 71 0.70 4.11 -17.03
C TRP A 71 1.37 4.18 -15.65
N MET A 72 2.33 3.30 -15.34
CA MET A 72 3.01 3.32 -14.04
C MET A 72 3.93 4.53 -13.93
N SER A 73 4.74 4.80 -14.96
CA SER A 73 5.59 6.00 -15.01
C SER A 73 4.78 7.29 -15.02
N GLN A 74 3.63 7.31 -15.72
CA GLN A 74 2.73 8.46 -15.69
C GLN A 74 2.19 8.70 -14.27
N LEU A 75 1.68 7.65 -13.62
CA LEU A 75 1.14 7.73 -12.26
C LEU A 75 2.21 8.16 -11.24
N GLU A 76 3.46 7.72 -11.40
CA GLU A 76 4.58 8.22 -10.60
C GLU A 76 4.83 9.72 -10.84
N GLY A 77 4.83 10.16 -12.10
CA GLY A 77 4.99 11.57 -12.46
C GLY A 77 3.91 12.47 -11.87
N ASP A 78 2.65 12.03 -11.96
CA ASP A 78 1.48 12.77 -11.47
C ASP A 78 1.51 12.99 -9.95
N CYS A 79 2.09 12.04 -9.19
CA CYS A 79 2.12 12.11 -7.74
C CYS A 79 3.44 12.65 -7.17
N LYS A 80 4.55 12.59 -7.93
CA LYS A 80 5.91 12.81 -7.40
C LYS A 80 6.06 14.07 -6.55
N LYS A 81 5.69 15.25 -7.08
CA LYS A 81 5.83 16.53 -6.36
C LYS A 81 5.07 16.49 -5.03
N HIS A 82 3.82 16.04 -5.09
CA HIS A 82 2.91 16.00 -3.94
C HIS A 82 3.38 15.03 -2.87
N ILE A 83 3.87 13.85 -3.26
CA ILE A 83 4.45 12.89 -2.32
C ILE A 83 5.71 13.45 -1.65
N ILE A 84 6.57 14.18 -2.38
CA ILE A 84 7.74 14.84 -1.80
C ILE A 84 7.32 15.88 -0.75
N ASN A 85 6.37 16.75 -1.09
CA ASN A 85 5.85 17.76 -0.17
C ASN A 85 5.23 17.09 1.09
N LEU A 86 4.37 16.09 0.89
CA LEU A 86 3.71 15.36 1.98
C LEU A 86 4.70 14.63 2.89
N MET A 87 5.70 13.92 2.34
CA MET A 87 6.67 13.19 3.17
C MET A 87 7.61 14.11 3.96
N ASN A 88 7.78 15.36 3.51
CA ASN A 88 8.52 16.40 4.21
C ASN A 88 7.64 17.29 5.10
N MET A 89 6.31 17.08 5.10
CA MET A 89 5.32 17.96 5.75
C MET A 89 5.40 19.41 5.27
N GLU A 90 5.75 19.62 4.01
CA GLU A 90 5.83 20.92 3.34
C GLU A 90 4.52 21.23 2.63
N GLU A 91 4.17 22.52 2.55
CA GLU A 91 3.01 23.00 1.79
C GLU A 91 1.67 22.28 2.15
N LEU A 92 1.54 21.76 3.38
CA LEU A 92 0.44 20.85 3.77
C LEU A 92 -0.96 21.37 3.43
N LYS A 93 -1.21 22.68 3.56
CA LYS A 93 -2.51 23.25 3.20
C LYS A 93 -2.84 23.04 1.72
N SER A 94 -1.92 23.41 0.82
CA SER A 94 -2.13 23.22 -0.62
C SER A 94 -2.08 21.74 -1.02
N GLU A 95 -1.33 20.92 -0.30
CA GLU A 95 -1.35 19.47 -0.53
C GLU A 95 -2.69 18.84 -0.14
N LEU A 96 -3.32 19.29 0.95
CA LEU A 96 -4.67 18.83 1.30
C LEU A 96 -5.72 19.26 0.28
N GLU A 97 -5.61 20.48 -0.26
CA GLU A 97 -6.46 20.96 -1.37
C GLU A 97 -6.25 20.10 -2.63
N PHE A 98 -4.99 19.82 -2.99
CA PHE A 98 -4.67 18.91 -4.09
C PHE A 98 -5.25 17.51 -3.88
N LEU A 99 -5.10 16.95 -2.68
CA LEU A 99 -5.63 15.63 -2.34
C LEU A 99 -7.16 15.61 -2.46
N ASN A 100 -7.86 16.65 -2.04
CA ASN A 100 -9.32 16.71 -2.21
C ASN A 100 -9.75 16.57 -3.68
N ASP A 101 -9.00 17.18 -4.59
CA ASP A 101 -9.33 17.18 -6.03
C ASP A 101 -8.77 15.94 -6.76
N ASN A 102 -7.71 15.33 -6.23
CA ASN A 102 -6.93 14.28 -6.90
C ASN A 102 -6.80 12.98 -6.08
N TYR A 103 -7.62 12.79 -5.05
CA TYR A 103 -7.53 11.68 -4.10
C TYR A 103 -7.44 10.33 -4.80
N TYR A 104 -8.19 10.14 -5.89
CA TYR A 104 -8.26 8.86 -6.57
C TYR A 104 -6.95 8.54 -7.32
N THR A 105 -6.28 9.55 -7.86
CA THR A 105 -4.95 9.40 -8.47
C THR A 105 -3.92 9.01 -7.41
N VAL A 106 -3.91 9.70 -6.27
CA VAL A 106 -3.00 9.38 -5.16
C VAL A 106 -3.31 8.01 -4.54
N ALA A 107 -4.59 7.65 -4.43
CA ALA A 107 -5.02 6.33 -3.97
C ALA A 107 -4.52 5.21 -4.89
N LYS A 108 -4.57 5.40 -6.22
CA LYS A 108 -4.01 4.44 -7.17
C LYS A 108 -2.49 4.33 -7.03
N TRP A 109 -1.79 5.45 -6.83
CA TRP A 109 -0.35 5.45 -6.59
C TRP A 109 0.01 4.67 -5.32
N ALA A 110 -0.70 4.92 -4.22
CA ALA A 110 -0.56 4.21 -2.95
C ALA A 110 -0.84 2.70 -3.11
N PHE A 111 -1.97 2.36 -3.73
CA PHE A 111 -2.39 0.98 -3.96
C PHE A 111 -1.38 0.21 -4.82
N LYS A 112 -0.87 0.83 -5.89
CA LYS A 112 0.18 0.28 -6.74
C LYS A 112 1.43 -0.09 -5.94
N ASN A 113 1.93 0.85 -5.13
CA ASN A 113 3.13 0.63 -4.32
C ASN A 113 2.92 -0.53 -3.35
N VAL A 114 1.76 -0.60 -2.69
CA VAL A 114 1.42 -1.68 -1.77
C VAL A 114 1.39 -3.06 -2.44
N ILE A 115 0.68 -3.23 -3.55
CA ILE A 115 0.56 -4.56 -4.18
C ILE A 115 1.91 -5.00 -4.76
N LEU A 116 2.71 -4.08 -5.30
CA LEU A 116 4.08 -4.39 -5.76
C LEU A 116 5.02 -4.71 -4.60
N LEU A 117 4.88 -4.02 -3.47
CA LEU A 117 5.66 -4.32 -2.26
C LEU A 117 5.37 -5.73 -1.76
N ASN A 118 4.10 -6.14 -1.67
CA ASN A 118 3.74 -7.51 -1.31
C ASN A 118 4.34 -8.54 -2.29
N SER A 119 4.24 -8.27 -3.59
CA SER A 119 4.67 -9.20 -4.64
C SER A 119 6.16 -9.59 -4.59
N ALA A 120 7.03 -8.67 -4.17
CA ALA A 120 8.46 -8.93 -4.16
C ALA A 120 8.98 -9.41 -2.80
N THR A 121 8.15 -9.35 -1.76
CA THR A 121 8.48 -10.04 -0.52
C THR A 121 8.32 -11.54 -0.76
N ASN A 122 9.34 -12.33 -0.38
CA ASN A 122 9.32 -13.79 -0.57
C ASN A 122 8.35 -14.52 0.39
N TYR A 123 7.39 -13.81 0.96
CA TYR A 123 6.44 -14.32 1.93
C TYR A 123 5.02 -13.92 1.54
N ARG A 124 4.05 -14.74 1.96
CA ARG A 124 2.61 -14.76 1.59
C ARG A 124 2.18 -13.67 0.60
N GLN A 125 1.80 -14.09 -0.61
CA GLN A 125 1.08 -13.23 -1.55
C GLN A 125 -0.30 -12.92 -0.93
N LEU A 126 -0.41 -11.73 -0.35
CA LEU A 126 -1.59 -11.23 0.35
C LEU A 126 -2.56 -10.58 -0.63
N ALA A 127 -2.03 -9.85 -1.62
CA ALA A 127 -2.84 -9.19 -2.63
C ALA A 127 -3.29 -10.21 -3.70
N PRO A 128 -4.60 -10.40 -3.92
CA PRO A 128 -5.11 -11.25 -4.99
C PRO A 128 -4.63 -10.82 -6.38
N GLU A 129 -4.42 -11.77 -7.28
CA GLU A 129 -3.98 -11.48 -8.67
C GLU A 129 -4.96 -10.55 -9.40
N SER A 130 -6.26 -10.63 -9.09
CA SER A 130 -7.29 -9.75 -9.65
C SER A 130 -7.06 -8.27 -9.34
N HIS A 131 -6.33 -7.93 -8.26
CA HIS A 131 -6.04 -6.55 -7.88
C HIS A 131 -5.13 -5.86 -8.91
N TYR A 132 -4.15 -6.59 -9.46
CA TYR A 132 -3.28 -6.07 -10.52
C TYR A 132 -4.09 -5.78 -11.79
N LYS A 133 -5.02 -6.67 -12.16
CA LYS A 133 -5.89 -6.49 -13.33
C LYS A 133 -6.83 -5.30 -13.18
N LYS A 134 -7.45 -5.15 -12.01
CA LYS A 134 -8.30 -3.98 -11.71
C LYS A 134 -7.50 -2.68 -11.79
N LEU A 135 -6.32 -2.63 -11.16
CA LEU A 135 -5.49 -1.43 -11.18
C LEU A 135 -5.04 -1.07 -12.60
N TYR A 136 -4.69 -2.07 -13.42
CA TYR A 136 -4.34 -1.85 -14.83
C TYR A 136 -5.50 -1.21 -15.61
N ASN A 137 -6.73 -1.57 -15.29
CA ASN A 137 -7.94 -0.99 -15.86
C ASN A 137 -8.33 0.36 -15.23
N GLY A 138 -7.52 0.89 -14.31
CA GLY A 138 -7.77 2.18 -13.66
C GLY A 138 -8.69 2.09 -12.42
N GLU A 139 -8.94 0.89 -11.91
CA GLU A 139 -9.84 0.63 -10.80
C GLU A 139 -9.10 0.16 -9.53
N ILE A 140 -9.52 0.68 -8.38
CA ILE A 140 -9.20 0.07 -7.08
C ILE A 140 -10.31 -0.96 -6.75
N PRO A 141 -9.97 -2.18 -6.29
CA PRO A 141 -10.98 -3.18 -5.91
C PRO A 141 -11.97 -2.64 -4.86
N PRO A 142 -13.25 -3.05 -4.91
CA PRO A 142 -14.19 -2.74 -3.84
C PRO A 142 -13.71 -3.34 -2.52
N ASN A 143 -14.16 -2.77 -1.41
CA ASN A 143 -13.74 -3.10 -0.04
C ASN A 143 -12.23 -2.93 0.20
N THR A 144 -11.56 -2.14 -0.66
CA THR A 144 -10.26 -1.56 -0.36
C THR A 144 -10.45 -0.19 0.27
N PHE A 145 -9.59 0.14 1.22
CA PHE A 145 -9.51 1.44 1.86
C PHE A 145 -8.06 1.90 1.78
N VAL A 146 -7.86 3.16 1.42
CA VAL A 146 -6.53 3.77 1.31
C VAL A 146 -6.52 4.99 2.21
N ASP A 147 -5.74 4.92 3.26
CA ASP A 147 -5.65 5.94 4.31
C ASP A 147 -4.23 6.49 4.37
N LEU A 148 -4.14 7.78 4.67
CA LEU A 148 -2.92 8.57 4.78
C LEU A 148 -2.85 9.19 6.18
N SER A 149 -1.66 9.21 6.76
CA SER A 149 -1.40 9.95 8.00
C SER A 149 0.06 10.40 8.10
N PHE A 150 0.41 11.08 9.19
CA PHE A 150 1.74 11.59 9.45
C PHE A 150 2.30 11.07 10.77
N CYS A 151 3.62 10.91 10.82
CA CYS A 151 4.37 10.54 12.00
C CYS A 151 5.37 11.65 12.38
N SER A 152 5.57 11.86 13.67
CA SER A 152 6.56 12.81 14.18
C SER A 152 8.01 12.39 13.88
N ASN A 153 8.25 11.08 13.77
CA ASN A 153 9.55 10.51 13.41
C ASN A 153 9.77 10.53 11.89
N ASP A 154 10.96 10.90 11.42
CA ASP A 154 11.33 11.03 10.01
C ASP A 154 12.09 9.81 9.44
N SER A 155 12.00 8.64 10.10
CA SER A 155 12.62 7.40 9.63
C SER A 155 12.38 7.19 8.13
N VAL A 156 13.45 6.83 7.44
CA VAL A 156 13.56 7.09 6.00
C VAL A 156 12.53 6.29 5.21
N ILE A 157 12.46 4.99 5.46
CA ILE A 157 11.43 4.13 4.89
C ILE A 157 11.19 2.91 5.78
N GLU A 158 9.93 2.58 6.01
CA GLU A 158 9.51 1.39 6.76
C GLU A 158 8.24 0.80 6.14
N TRP A 159 7.97 -0.48 6.38
CA TRP A 159 6.66 -1.05 6.04
C TRP A 159 6.27 -2.19 6.98
N ARG A 160 4.98 -2.49 7.01
CA ARG A 160 4.33 -3.60 7.72
C ARG A 160 3.36 -4.28 6.77
N GLN A 161 3.22 -5.60 6.90
CA GLN A 161 2.28 -6.39 6.11
C GLN A 161 1.68 -7.47 6.99
N SER A 162 0.36 -7.52 7.07
CA SER A 162 -0.38 -8.51 7.85
C SER A 162 -1.60 -9.01 7.07
N PRO A 163 -2.05 -10.26 7.32
CA PRO A 163 -3.29 -10.78 6.75
C PRO A 163 -4.55 -10.25 7.47
N GLY A 164 -4.52 -9.05 8.04
CA GLY A 164 -5.72 -8.34 8.52
C GLY A 164 -5.68 -7.88 9.98
N ASN A 165 -6.58 -6.93 10.28
CA ASN A 165 -6.87 -6.40 11.61
C ASN A 165 -8.12 -7.06 12.22
N PHE A 166 -8.54 -6.56 13.37
CA PHE A 166 -9.83 -6.89 13.98
C PHE A 166 -10.99 -6.66 13.00
N VAL A 167 -11.90 -7.63 12.96
CA VAL A 167 -13.15 -7.57 12.19
C VAL A 167 -14.30 -7.78 13.16
N ILE A 168 -15.16 -6.77 13.30
CA ILE A 168 -16.44 -6.84 13.98
C ILE A 168 -17.48 -7.26 12.94
N LYS A 169 -18.29 -8.27 13.26
CA LYS A 169 -19.27 -8.84 12.34
C LYS A 169 -20.65 -8.87 12.97
N ASP A 170 -21.68 -8.64 12.16
CA ASP A 170 -23.04 -9.02 12.53
C ASP A 170 -23.09 -10.51 12.85
N LYS A 171 -23.80 -10.88 13.92
CA LYS A 171 -23.92 -12.27 14.40
C LYS A 171 -24.46 -13.25 13.35
N ASN A 172 -25.20 -12.76 12.37
CA ASN A 172 -25.83 -13.57 11.33
C ASN A 172 -24.90 -13.79 10.12
N ILE A 173 -23.75 -13.12 10.08
CA ILE A 173 -22.76 -13.31 9.01
C ILE A 173 -21.86 -14.49 9.38
N PRO A 174 -21.78 -15.53 8.52
CA PRO A 174 -20.97 -16.70 8.81
C PRO A 174 -19.48 -16.36 8.83
N LEU A 175 -18.74 -17.03 9.73
CA LEU A 175 -17.29 -16.93 9.75
C LEU A 175 -16.70 -17.65 8.52
N ASN A 176 -15.99 -16.89 7.69
CA ASN A 176 -15.15 -17.45 6.64
C ASN A 176 -13.66 -17.27 7.02
N PRO A 177 -12.96 -18.33 7.45
CA PRO A 177 -11.55 -18.25 7.84
C PRO A 177 -10.61 -18.06 6.64
N ASN A 178 -11.08 -18.32 5.42
CA ASN A 178 -10.30 -18.26 4.18
C ASN A 178 -10.57 -16.98 3.37
N THR A 179 -11.21 -15.98 3.97
CA THR A 179 -11.45 -14.69 3.33
C THR A 179 -10.12 -14.02 2.95
N ASP A 180 -10.04 -13.53 1.71
CA ASP A 180 -8.94 -12.69 1.25
C ASP A 180 -8.97 -11.35 2.01
N ARG A 181 -7.90 -11.04 2.72
CA ARG A 181 -7.76 -9.80 3.48
C ARG A 181 -6.30 -9.47 3.72
N TYR A 182 -6.01 -8.19 3.82
CA TYR A 182 -4.68 -7.70 4.16
C TYR A 182 -4.70 -6.28 4.69
N ILE A 183 -3.67 -5.96 5.46
CA ILE A 183 -3.22 -4.60 5.70
C ILE A 183 -1.76 -4.53 5.30
N ILE A 184 -1.46 -3.53 4.50
CA ILE A 184 -0.09 -3.21 4.13
C ILE A 184 0.10 -1.72 4.34
N THR A 185 1.02 -1.39 5.22
CA THR A 185 1.33 -0.02 5.61
C THR A 185 2.77 0.25 5.23
N PHE A 186 3.06 1.40 4.64
CA PHE A 186 4.42 1.87 4.47
C PHE A 186 4.55 3.33 4.89
N LYS A 187 5.76 3.69 5.33
CA LYS A 187 6.15 5.02 5.78
C LYS A 187 7.32 5.47 4.95
N ILE A 188 7.31 6.72 4.51
CA ILE A 188 8.44 7.42 3.90
C ILE A 188 8.59 8.77 4.62
N LYS A 189 9.71 8.97 5.32
CA LYS A 189 9.88 10.09 6.25
C LYS A 189 8.65 10.24 7.16
N HIS A 190 7.96 11.37 7.13
CA HIS A 190 6.79 11.62 7.96
C HIS A 190 5.50 11.01 7.40
N LEU A 191 5.42 10.77 6.10
CA LEU A 191 4.20 10.30 5.44
C LEU A 191 4.03 8.80 5.67
N MET A 192 2.85 8.41 6.14
CA MET A 192 2.42 7.03 6.26
C MET A 192 1.20 6.77 5.40
N ILE A 193 1.18 5.61 4.76
CA ILE A 193 0.11 5.17 3.88
C ILE A 193 -0.26 3.76 4.26
N LYS A 194 -1.56 3.52 4.46
CA LYS A 194 -2.12 2.22 4.80
C LYS A 194 -3.15 1.84 3.75
N VAL A 195 -3.03 0.61 3.25
CA VAL A 195 -4.04 0.00 2.38
C VAL A 195 -4.61 -1.21 3.09
N ALA A 196 -5.90 -1.13 3.39
CA ALA A 196 -6.65 -2.19 4.04
C ALA A 196 -7.64 -2.81 3.04
N TYR A 197 -7.70 -4.13 2.99
CA TYR A 197 -8.64 -4.86 2.14
C TYR A 197 -9.28 -5.99 2.91
N TYR A 198 -10.59 -6.14 2.73
CA TYR A 198 -11.36 -7.23 3.30
C TYR A 198 -12.45 -7.68 2.33
N LYS A 199 -12.29 -8.87 1.75
CA LYS A 199 -13.27 -9.42 0.81
C LYS A 199 -14.54 -9.82 1.54
N SER A 200 -15.67 -9.28 1.10
CA SER A 200 -16.98 -9.60 1.63
C SER A 200 -18.04 -9.38 0.57
N ASP A 201 -19.07 -10.23 0.59
CA ASP A 201 -20.30 -10.04 -0.17
C ASP A 201 -21.31 -9.16 0.60
N TYR A 202 -20.98 -8.79 1.84
CA TYR A 202 -21.74 -7.90 2.72
C TYR A 202 -21.16 -6.49 2.72
N ASN A 203 -21.83 -5.56 3.40
CA ASN A 203 -21.32 -4.21 3.54
C ASN A 203 -20.11 -4.18 4.49
N VAL A 204 -19.07 -3.47 4.07
CA VAL A 204 -17.83 -3.31 4.82
C VAL A 204 -17.59 -1.83 5.06
N PHE A 205 -17.40 -1.47 6.32
CA PHE A 205 -16.91 -0.17 6.72
C PHE A 205 -15.58 -0.33 7.44
N TYR A 206 -14.56 0.39 7.00
CA TYR A 206 -13.26 0.40 7.67
C TYR A 206 -13.13 1.69 8.48
N GLU A 207 -13.02 1.56 9.79
CA GLU A 207 -12.80 2.67 10.70
C GLU A 207 -11.31 2.85 10.90
N ASP A 208 -10.80 4.07 10.68
CA ASP A 208 -9.39 4.39 10.91
C ASP A 208 -9.28 5.83 11.42
N GLU A 209 -9.67 6.05 12.68
CA GLU A 209 -9.86 7.38 13.24
C GLU A 209 -8.56 8.20 13.25
N GLY A 210 -8.67 9.45 12.81
CA GLY A 210 -7.58 10.42 12.71
C GLY A 210 -6.68 10.26 11.49
N SER A 211 -7.02 9.35 10.59
CA SER A 211 -6.42 9.27 9.26
C SER A 211 -7.20 10.09 8.23
N ILE A 212 -6.50 10.51 7.18
CA ILE A 212 -7.09 11.09 5.97
C ILE A 212 -7.37 9.94 5.01
N ARG A 213 -8.65 9.68 4.75
CA ARG A 213 -9.05 8.71 3.74
C ARG A 213 -8.86 9.28 2.35
N LEU A 214 -8.22 8.51 1.48
CA LEU A 214 -8.16 8.75 0.05
C LEU A 214 -9.22 7.92 -0.69
N TYR A 215 -9.44 6.66 -0.32
CA TYR A 215 -10.40 5.78 -0.99
C TYR A 215 -11.19 4.96 0.05
N PRO A 216 -12.50 4.73 -0.13
CA PRO A 216 -13.32 5.01 -1.33
C PRO A 216 -13.74 6.46 -1.54
N GLN A 217 -13.70 7.30 -0.50
CA GLN A 217 -14.09 8.70 -0.57
C GLN A 217 -13.10 9.54 0.22
N PHE A 218 -12.70 10.69 -0.34
CA PHE A 218 -11.83 11.62 0.37
C PHE A 218 -12.50 12.20 1.60
N GLY A 219 -11.79 12.22 2.73
CA GLY A 219 -12.27 12.83 3.96
C GLY A 219 -11.44 12.44 5.16
N ILE A 220 -11.78 12.97 6.32
CA ILE A 220 -11.16 12.61 7.60
C ILE A 220 -12.22 11.91 8.44
N TYR A 221 -11.85 10.77 9.03
CA TYR A 221 -12.70 10.10 10.01
C TYR A 221 -12.29 10.55 11.42
N GLY A 222 -13.11 11.37 12.07
CA GLY A 222 -12.79 11.97 13.36
C GLY A 222 -11.86 13.18 13.26
N GLU A 223 -11.04 13.40 14.27
CA GLU A 223 -10.05 14.50 14.32
C GLU A 223 -8.69 14.03 13.82
N PRO A 224 -7.98 14.78 12.94
CA PRO A 224 -6.65 14.41 12.45
C PRO A 224 -5.67 14.11 13.58
N LYS A 225 -4.93 13.01 13.45
CA LYS A 225 -3.92 12.58 14.43
C LYS A 225 -2.55 12.48 13.75
N ILE A 226 -1.51 12.91 14.48
CA ILE A 226 -0.12 12.56 14.19
C ILE A 226 0.18 11.32 15.03
N PHE A 227 0.58 10.23 14.38
CA PHE A 227 0.89 8.98 15.07
C PHE A 227 2.34 8.96 15.55
N ASP A 228 2.60 8.29 16.66
CA ASP A 228 3.95 8.16 17.21
C ASP A 228 4.87 7.26 16.37
N SER A 229 4.31 6.33 15.61
CA SER A 229 5.06 5.35 14.82
C SER A 229 4.23 4.73 13.69
N ILE A 230 4.90 4.04 12.76
CA ILE A 230 4.21 3.19 11.77
C ILE A 230 3.44 2.06 12.46
N ASP A 231 3.93 1.54 13.59
CA ASP A 231 3.30 0.43 14.29
C ASP A 231 1.95 0.84 14.91
N SER A 232 1.87 2.03 15.50
CA SER A 232 0.61 2.55 16.03
C SER A 232 -0.40 2.87 14.93
N PHE A 233 0.06 3.30 13.75
CA PHE A 233 -0.81 3.49 12.59
C PHE A 233 -1.24 2.17 11.93
N ASP A 234 -0.35 1.18 11.83
CA ASP A 234 -0.62 -0.13 11.19
C ASP A 234 -1.70 -0.92 11.94
N ILE A 235 -1.63 -0.94 13.28
CA ILE A 235 -2.63 -1.59 14.13
C ILE A 235 -3.90 -0.75 14.30
N ASN A 236 -3.87 0.54 13.96
CA ASN A 236 -5.05 1.39 14.05
C ASN A 236 -6.12 0.94 13.07
N GLY A 237 -7.36 1.09 13.51
CA GLY A 237 -8.54 0.82 12.71
C GLY A 237 -9.03 -0.62 12.76
N LEU A 238 -10.26 -0.81 12.29
CA LEU A 238 -10.96 -2.08 12.33
C LEU A 238 -12.00 -2.15 11.20
N PHE A 239 -12.31 -3.38 10.78
CA PHE A 239 -13.39 -3.62 9.83
C PHE A 239 -14.70 -3.90 10.57
N ASN A 240 -15.77 -3.30 10.09
CA ASN A 240 -17.15 -3.65 10.43
C ASN A 240 -17.80 -4.29 9.21
N GLU A 241 -18.33 -5.50 9.38
CA GLU A 241 -19.05 -6.26 8.35
C GLU A 241 -20.52 -6.43 8.77
N TYR A 242 -21.46 -5.98 7.94
CA TYR A 242 -22.89 -5.92 8.28
C TYR A 242 -23.80 -6.16 7.06
N ILE A 243 -25.02 -6.64 7.32
CA ILE A 243 -25.95 -7.10 6.26
C ILE A 243 -26.58 -5.92 5.51
N THR A 244 -26.99 -4.88 6.23
CA THR A 244 -27.53 -3.58 5.75
C THR A 244 -27.69 -2.64 6.93
#